data_AF-A0A6P2CYY1-F1
#
_entry.id   AF-A0A6P2CYY1-F1
#
_cell.length_a   1.000
_cell.length_b   1.000
_cell.length_c   1.000
_cell.angle_alpha   90.00
_cell.angle_beta   90.00
_cell.angle_gamma   90.00
#
_symmetry.space_group_name_H-M   'P 1'
#
loop_
_entity.id
_entity.type
_entity.pdbx_description
1 polymer ?
#
loop_
_entity_poly.entity_id
_entity_poly.type
_entity_poly.pdbx_seq_one_letter_code
_entity_poly.pdbx_strand_id
1 'polypeptide(L)'
;MKVLGGLATFRGDSRFTTWAVTIAVRVAFTELRRARWRDVSLDRLVEDVPTRTPAAPPDDALSTDARQMVLAEMHRVIETGLTDRQRQALVAEFKGMPQAEIAAQMGLTRNALYKLTHDARQNLKRGLEAAGIDGDEVREAFDL
;
A
#
# COMPACT_ATOMS: atom_id res chain seq x y z
N MET A 1 -14.22 -23.94 6.36
CA MET A 1 -14.02 -24.14 4.91
C MET A 1 -14.60 -22.94 4.15
N LYS A 2 -13.83 -22.22 3.31
CA LYS A 2 -14.27 -20.93 2.72
C LYS A 2 -15.49 -21.04 1.78
N VAL A 3 -15.62 -22.16 1.06
CA VAL A 3 -16.77 -22.42 0.16
C VAL A 3 -18.07 -22.56 0.96
N LEU A 4 -18.06 -23.31 2.08
CA LEU A 4 -19.22 -23.46 2.95
C LEU A 4 -19.63 -22.14 3.62
N GLY A 5 -18.65 -21.32 4.03
CA GLY A 5 -18.93 -19.99 4.59
C GLY A 5 -19.46 -18.98 3.57
N GLY A 6 -19.24 -19.22 2.27
CA GLY A 6 -19.75 -18.36 1.20
C GLY A 6 -21.13 -18.77 0.69
N LEU A 7 -21.68 -19.92 1.10
CA LEU A 7 -22.84 -20.54 0.45
C LEU A 7 -24.07 -19.62 0.41
N ALA A 8 -24.27 -18.79 1.43
CA ALA A 8 -25.34 -17.80 1.50
C ALA A 8 -25.25 -16.69 0.42
N THR A 9 -24.10 -16.56 -0.26
CA THR A 9 -23.85 -15.59 -1.33
C THR A 9 -24.00 -16.18 -2.73
N PHE A 10 -24.25 -17.49 -2.85
CA PHE A 10 -24.49 -18.13 -4.14
C PHE A 10 -25.91 -17.84 -4.64
N ARG A 11 -26.01 -17.08 -5.74
CA ARG A 11 -27.28 -16.63 -6.31
C ARG A 11 -27.92 -17.59 -7.32
N GLY A 12 -27.20 -18.64 -7.75
CA GLY A 12 -27.69 -19.59 -8.75
C GLY A 12 -27.48 -19.17 -10.21
N ASP A 13 -26.94 -17.98 -10.47
CA ASP A 13 -26.71 -17.44 -11.82
C ASP A 13 -25.63 -18.19 -12.63
N SER A 14 -24.93 -19.14 -12.00
CA SER A 14 -23.91 -20.00 -12.61
C SER A 14 -23.91 -21.38 -11.96
N ARG A 15 -23.23 -22.37 -12.56
CA ARG A 15 -23.03 -23.67 -11.92
C ARG A 15 -22.29 -23.49 -10.59
N PHE A 16 -22.72 -24.22 -9.56
CA PHE A 16 -22.09 -24.19 -8.24
C PHE A 16 -20.56 -24.40 -8.30
N THR A 17 -20.10 -25.29 -9.18
CA THR A 17 -18.67 -25.56 -9.38
C THR A 17 -17.91 -24.34 -9.92
N THR A 18 -18.48 -23.58 -10.86
CA THR A 18 -17.88 -22.34 -11.38
C THR A 18 -17.73 -21.28 -10.28
N TRP A 19 -18.78 -21.12 -9.47
CA TRP A 19 -18.76 -20.21 -8.33
C TRP A 19 -17.75 -20.65 -7.24
N ALA A 20 -17.72 -21.95 -6.90
CA ALA A 20 -16.80 -22.51 -5.92
C ALA A 20 -15.32 -22.42 -6.38
N VAL A 21 -15.05 -22.66 -7.67
CA VAL A 21 -13.72 -22.47 -8.27
C VAL A 21 -13.27 -21.02 -8.15
N THR A 22 -14.16 -20.06 -8.38
CA THR A 22 -13.85 -18.63 -8.22
C THR A 22 -13.43 -18.30 -6.78
N ILE A 23 -14.13 -18.86 -5.79
CA ILE A 23 -13.75 -18.71 -4.36
C ILE A 23 -12.40 -19.37 -4.10
N ALA A 24 -12.19 -20.60 -4.56
CA ALA A 24 -10.96 -21.35 -4.35
C ALA A 24 -9.74 -20.61 -4.94
N VAL A 25 -9.85 -20.11 -6.17
CA VAL A 25 -8.80 -19.33 -6.85
C VAL A 25 -8.48 -18.06 -6.08
N ARG A 26 -9.49 -17.27 -5.68
CA ARG A 26 -9.28 -16.04 -4.89
C ARG A 26 -8.58 -16.31 -3.56
N VAL A 27 -8.97 -17.40 -2.88
CA VAL A 27 -8.32 -17.82 -1.63
C VAL A 27 -6.88 -18.24 -1.90
N ALA A 28 -6.63 -19.07 -2.90
CA ALA A 28 -5.29 -19.50 -3.28
C ALA A 28 -4.37 -18.31 -3.61
N PHE A 29 -4.83 -17.33 -4.40
CA PHE A 29 -4.07 -16.11 -4.68
C PHE A 29 -3.79 -15.30 -3.41
N THR A 30 -4.76 -15.19 -2.50
CA THR A 30 -4.58 -14.49 -1.23
C THR A 30 -3.51 -15.17 -0.37
N GLU A 31 -3.59 -16.50 -0.24
CA GLU A 31 -2.63 -17.27 0.56
C GLU A 31 -1.23 -17.30 -0.10
N LEU A 32 -1.14 -17.38 -1.43
CA LEU A 32 0.13 -17.29 -2.15
C LEU A 32 0.80 -15.91 -1.95
N ARG A 33 0.00 -14.84 -2.01
CA ARG A 33 0.51 -13.48 -1.75
C ARG A 33 0.99 -13.37 -0.31
N ARG A 34 0.25 -13.87 0.68
CA ARG A 34 0.72 -13.91 2.08
C ARG A 34 2.01 -14.71 2.23
N ALA A 35 2.06 -15.90 1.63
CA ALA A 35 3.22 -16.78 1.69
C ALA A 35 4.52 -16.11 1.22
N ARG A 36 4.44 -15.28 0.18
CA ARG A 36 5.58 -14.49 -0.31
C ARG A 36 6.12 -13.49 0.73
N TRP A 37 5.28 -12.99 1.64
CA TRP A 37 5.64 -11.93 2.58
C TRP A 37 5.87 -12.43 4.01
N ARG A 38 5.53 -13.69 4.32
CA ARG A 38 5.69 -14.30 5.66
C ARG A 38 7.11 -14.21 6.21
N ASP A 39 8.12 -14.42 5.36
CA ASP A 39 9.53 -14.47 5.78
C ASP A 39 10.26 -13.13 5.53
N VAL A 40 9.52 -12.09 5.13
CA VAL A 40 10.08 -10.76 4.87
C VAL A 40 9.77 -9.85 6.06
N SER A 41 10.80 -9.51 6.83
CA SER A 41 10.66 -8.61 8.00
C SER A 41 10.34 -7.18 7.59
N LEU A 42 9.39 -6.55 8.30
CA LEU A 42 9.05 -5.13 8.17
C LEU A 42 10.26 -4.21 8.37
N ASP A 43 11.13 -4.49 9.34
CA ASP A 43 12.31 -3.64 9.62
C ASP A 43 13.24 -3.60 8.41
N ARG A 44 13.46 -4.76 7.78
CA ARG A 44 14.25 -4.87 6.55
C ARG A 44 13.60 -4.12 5.38
N LEU A 45 12.26 -4.07 5.30
CA LEU A 45 11.57 -3.26 4.29
C LEU A 45 11.80 -1.76 4.51
N VAL A 46 11.86 -1.30 5.76
CA VAL A 46 12.06 0.12 6.07
C VAL A 46 13.52 0.53 5.81
N GLU A 47 14.49 -0.35 6.09
CA GLU A 47 15.90 -0.11 5.78
C GLU A 47 16.20 -0.11 4.28
N ASP A 48 15.51 -0.95 3.50
CA ASP A 48 15.72 -1.12 2.07
C ASP A 48 14.90 -0.12 1.23
N VAL A 49 14.63 1.10 1.74
CA VAL A 49 14.07 2.20 0.94
C VAL A 49 15.19 2.67 0.02
N PRO A 50 15.19 2.29 -1.28
CA PRO A 50 16.24 2.71 -2.14
C PRO A 50 15.99 4.16 -2.49
N THR A 51 17.00 5.01 -2.33
CA THR A 51 17.12 6.36 -2.92
C THR A 51 17.23 6.25 -4.45
N ARG A 52 16.39 5.43 -5.09
CA ARG A 52 16.39 5.24 -6.55
C ARG A 52 15.46 6.27 -7.16
N THR A 53 16.07 7.35 -7.63
CA THR A 53 15.53 8.19 -8.69
C THR A 53 15.10 7.27 -9.85
N PRO A 54 13.83 7.26 -10.27
CA PRO A 54 13.44 6.59 -11.50
C PRO A 54 14.14 7.31 -12.66
N ALA A 55 14.99 6.62 -13.41
CA ALA A 55 15.50 7.15 -14.67
C ALA A 55 14.34 7.20 -15.67
N ALA A 56 13.82 8.41 -15.91
CA ALA A 56 12.77 8.67 -16.89
C ALA A 56 13.36 8.78 -18.31
N PRO A 57 12.59 8.46 -19.36
CA PRO A 57 13.00 8.68 -20.75
C PRO A 57 13.16 10.18 -21.07
N PRO A 58 13.93 10.55 -22.11
CA PRO A 58 14.50 11.89 -22.25
C PRO A 58 13.54 13.03 -22.65
N ASP A 59 12.26 12.77 -22.92
CA ASP A 59 11.37 13.78 -23.51
C ASP A 59 10.63 14.67 -22.50
N ASP A 60 10.77 14.42 -21.19
CA ASP A 60 9.92 15.02 -20.15
C ASP A 60 10.72 15.65 -19.00
N ALA A 61 11.74 16.43 -19.31
CA ALA A 61 12.65 16.99 -18.30
C ALA A 61 11.95 17.88 -17.25
N LEU A 62 10.91 18.63 -17.62
CA LEU A 62 10.17 19.52 -16.71
C LEU A 62 9.20 18.76 -15.79
N SER A 63 8.46 17.77 -16.32
CA SER A 63 7.58 16.93 -15.49
C SER A 63 8.40 15.98 -14.60
N THR A 64 9.59 15.57 -15.05
CA THR A 64 10.54 14.77 -14.27
C THR A 64 11.08 15.57 -13.07
N ASP A 65 11.27 16.88 -13.19
CA ASP A 65 11.73 17.74 -12.09
C ASP A 65 10.63 17.94 -11.04
N ALA A 66 9.42 18.31 -11.47
CA ALA A 66 8.25 18.45 -10.58
C ALA A 66 7.93 17.14 -9.84
N ARG A 67 7.96 16.00 -10.54
CA ARG A 67 7.76 14.68 -9.95
C ARG A 67 8.84 14.32 -8.92
N GLN A 68 10.10 14.64 -9.20
CA GLN A 68 11.19 14.41 -8.24
C GLN A 68 11.04 15.30 -7.00
N MET A 69 10.64 16.56 -7.15
CA MET A 69 10.36 17.46 -6.04
C MET A 69 9.24 16.92 -5.14
N VAL A 70 8.11 16.51 -5.72
CA VAL A 70 7.00 15.92 -4.96
C VAL A 70 7.41 14.64 -4.25
N LEU A 71 8.18 13.76 -4.90
CA LEU A 71 8.70 12.54 -4.29
C LEU A 71 9.68 12.83 -3.13
N ALA A 72 10.58 13.80 -3.29
CA ALA A 72 11.54 14.20 -2.27
C ALA A 72 10.82 14.76 -1.04
N GLU A 73 9.81 15.60 -1.24
CA GLU A 73 9.03 16.16 -0.16
C GLU A 73 8.15 15.10 0.53
N MET A 74 7.56 14.18 -0.24
CA MET A 74 6.84 13.03 0.32
C MET A 74 7.76 12.17 1.19
N HIS A 75 8.99 11.90 0.77
CA HIS A 75 9.99 11.20 1.57
C HIS A 75 10.30 11.95 2.87
N ARG A 76 10.55 13.27 2.78
CA ARG A 76 10.82 14.12 3.95
C ARG A 76 9.67 14.08 4.97
N VAL A 77 8.42 14.19 4.50
CA VAL A 77 7.23 14.13 5.36
C VAL A 77 7.05 12.75 5.99
N ILE A 78 7.35 11.66 5.25
CA ILE A 78 7.30 10.29 5.79
C ILE A 78 8.37 10.08 6.87
N GLU A 79 9.56 10.65 6.71
CA GLU A 79 10.65 10.54 7.68
C GLU A 79 10.42 11.38 8.94
N THR A 80 9.88 12.59 8.79
CA THR A 80 9.82 13.60 9.88
C THR A 80 8.43 13.80 10.47
N GLY A 81 7.36 13.56 9.71
CA GLY A 81 5.98 13.85 10.08
C GLY A 81 5.16 12.64 10.55
N LEU A 82 5.68 11.43 10.38
CA LEU A 82 5.02 10.19 10.79
C LEU A 82 5.73 9.55 11.98
N THR A 83 4.96 8.93 12.87
CA THR A 83 5.54 8.05 13.90
C THR A 83 6.19 6.83 13.25
N ASP A 84 7.14 6.19 13.93
CA ASP A 84 7.83 5.00 13.41
C ASP A 84 6.85 3.90 12.98
N ARG A 85 5.79 3.68 13.77
CA ARG A 85 4.74 2.71 13.44
C ARG A 85 3.93 3.10 12.21
N GLN A 86 3.60 4.38 12.06
CA GLN A 86 2.91 4.87 10.86
C GLN A 86 3.78 4.70 9.62
N ARG A 87 5.05 5.11 9.69
CA ARG A 87 6.03 4.96 8.61
C ARG A 87 6.20 3.50 8.21
N GLN A 88 6.40 2.60 9.18
CA GLN A 88 6.56 1.17 8.91
C GLN A 88 5.35 0.56 8.21
N ALA A 89 4.14 0.86 8.67
CA ALA A 89 2.91 0.37 8.04
C ALA A 89 2.74 0.91 6.60
N LEU A 90 2.99 2.20 6.40
CA LEU A 90 2.80 2.87 5.11
C LEU A 90 3.83 2.39 4.07
N VAL A 91 5.11 2.26 4.46
CA VAL A 91 6.18 1.75 3.58
C VAL A 91 5.91 0.30 3.18
N ALA A 92 5.51 -0.55 4.12
CA ALA A 92 5.17 -1.94 3.81
C ALA A 92 3.99 -2.06 2.84
N GLU A 93 2.99 -1.20 3.00
CA GLU A 93 1.86 -1.12 2.08
C GLU A 93 2.30 -0.68 0.68
N PHE A 94 3.17 0.34 0.56
CA PHE A 94 3.72 0.79 -0.72
C PHE A 94 4.56 -0.28 -1.42
N LYS A 95 5.30 -1.10 -0.67
CA LYS A 95 6.01 -2.26 -1.24
C LYS A 95 5.06 -3.42 -1.62
N GLY A 96 3.75 -3.27 -1.40
CA GLY A 96 2.72 -4.20 -1.84
C GLY A 96 2.42 -5.34 -0.87
N MET A 97 2.89 -5.23 0.39
CA MET A 97 2.60 -6.20 1.44
C MET A 97 1.08 -6.19 1.76
N PRO A 98 0.42 -7.36 1.85
CA PRO A 98 -0.99 -7.42 2.22
C PRO A 98 -1.23 -6.85 3.62
N GLN A 99 -2.30 -6.07 3.79
CA GLN A 99 -2.70 -5.50 5.10
C GLN A 99 -2.79 -6.56 6.21
N ALA A 100 -3.27 -7.76 5.89
CA ALA A 100 -3.34 -8.86 6.86
C ALA A 100 -1.94 -9.30 7.37
N GLU A 101 -0.93 -9.24 6.52
CA GLU A 101 0.46 -9.59 6.86
C GLU A 101 1.12 -8.47 7.66
N ILE A 102 0.92 -7.20 7.25
CA ILE A 102 1.39 -6.04 8.00
C ILE A 102 0.81 -6.08 9.43
N ALA A 103 -0.48 -6.36 9.58
CA ALA A 103 -1.14 -6.45 10.88
C ALA A 103 -0.53 -7.56 11.73
N ALA A 104 -0.27 -8.74 11.15
CA ALA A 104 0.33 -9.86 11.85
C ALA A 104 1.76 -9.53 12.33
N GLN A 105 2.61 -8.99 11.45
CA GLN A 105 4.00 -8.66 11.79
C GLN A 105 4.10 -7.49 12.80
N MET A 106 3.17 -6.55 12.77
CA MET A 106 3.11 -5.45 13.75
C MET A 106 2.42 -5.83 15.07
N GLY A 107 1.85 -7.04 15.19
CA GLY A 107 1.08 -7.46 16.37
C GLY A 107 -0.23 -6.68 16.55
N LEU A 108 -0.84 -6.22 15.46
CA LEU A 108 -2.05 -5.42 15.44
C LEU A 108 -3.27 -6.21 14.96
N THR A 109 -4.46 -5.79 15.40
CA THR A 109 -5.71 -6.24 14.76
C THR A 109 -5.87 -5.54 13.40
N ARG A 110 -6.68 -6.11 12.49
CA ARG A 110 -7.02 -5.45 11.22
C ARG A 110 -7.56 -4.04 11.42
N ASN A 111 -8.48 -3.84 12.37
CA ASN A 111 -9.06 -2.52 12.65
C ASN A 111 -8.02 -1.53 13.17
N ALA A 112 -7.09 -1.98 14.01
CA ALA A 112 -6.00 -1.14 14.48
C ALA A 112 -5.05 -0.75 13.33
N LEU A 113 -4.72 -1.67 12.41
CA LEU A 113 -3.94 -1.35 11.22
C LEU A 113 -4.67 -0.39 10.28
N TYR A 114 -5.97 -0.57 10.06
CA TYR A 114 -6.77 0.35 9.25
C TYR A 114 -6.75 1.77 9.81
N LYS A 115 -6.94 1.90 11.13
CA LYS A 115 -6.85 3.21 11.78
C LYS A 115 -5.44 3.80 11.66
N LEU A 116 -4.40 2.99 11.91
CA LEU A 116 -3.01 3.41 11.83
C LEU A 116 -2.63 3.92 10.42
N THR A 117 -2.98 3.18 9.37
CA THR A 117 -2.68 3.57 7.98
C THR A 117 -3.54 4.74 7.51
N HIS A 118 -4.77 4.86 8.01
CA HIS A 118 -5.59 6.05 7.77
C HIS A 118 -4.98 7.30 8.39
N ASP A 119 -4.61 7.24 9.68
CA ASP A 119 -3.97 8.34 10.38
C ASP A 119 -2.63 8.70 9.74
N ALA A 120 -1.86 7.72 9.27
CA ALA A 120 -0.62 7.93 8.54
C ALA A 120 -0.84 8.69 7.22
N ARG A 121 -1.87 8.32 6.43
CA ARG A 121 -2.22 9.04 5.19
C ARG A 121 -2.70 10.46 5.44
N GLN A 122 -3.48 10.69 6.51
CA GLN A 122 -3.91 12.03 6.90
C GLN A 122 -2.73 12.90 7.33
N ASN A 123 -1.79 12.35 8.09
CA ASN A 123 -0.57 13.08 8.49
C ASN A 123 0.32 13.39 7.28
N LEU A 124 0.48 12.43 6.36
CA LEU A 124 1.22 12.66 5.11
C LEU A 124 0.59 13.78 4.28
N LYS A 125 -0.74 13.73 4.09
CA LYS A 125 -1.48 14.77 3.38
C LYS A 125 -1.25 16.15 4.01
N ARG A 126 -1.44 16.28 5.33
CA ARG A 126 -1.22 17.55 6.05
C ARG A 126 0.21 18.06 5.92
N GLY A 127 1.19 17.16 5.94
CA GLY A 127 2.60 17.52 5.79
C GLY A 127 2.92 18.03 4.39
N LEU A 128 2.35 17.42 3.35
CA LEU A 128 2.47 17.89 1.97
C LEU A 128 1.78 19.24 1.76
N GLU A 129 0.55 19.40 2.27
CA GLU A 129 -0.18 20.67 2.21
C GLU A 129 0.59 21.81 2.93
N ALA A 130 1.22 21.51 4.07
CA ALA A 130 2.06 22.46 4.79
C ALA A 130 3.36 22.83 4.03
N ALA A 131 3.82 21.96 3.14
CA ALA A 131 4.94 22.20 2.24
C ALA A 131 4.53 22.94 0.94
N GLY A 132 3.24 23.29 0.81
CA GLY A 132 2.70 23.95 -0.37
C GLY A 132 2.28 22.99 -1.49
N ILE A 133 2.41 21.68 -1.28
CA ILE A 133 2.03 20.65 -2.26
C ILE A 133 0.59 20.25 -2.03
N ASP A 134 -0.30 20.72 -2.91
CA ASP A 134 -1.71 20.35 -2.87
C ASP A 134 -2.03 19.11 -3.71
N GLY A 135 -3.29 18.67 -3.66
CA GLY A 135 -3.72 17.46 -4.37
C GLY A 135 -3.85 17.64 -5.88
N ASP A 136 -3.85 18.87 -6.41
CA ASP A 136 -3.83 19.16 -7.85
C ASP A 136 -2.40 19.07 -8.37
N GLU A 137 -1.41 19.63 -7.65
CA GLU A 137 0.02 19.52 -7.99
C GLU A 137 0.51 18.06 -8.01
N VAL A 138 0.04 17.24 -7.06
CA VAL A 138 0.35 15.79 -7.05
C VAL A 138 -0.29 15.08 -8.25
N ARG A 139 -1.48 15.50 -8.69
CA ARG A 139 -2.12 14.89 -9.87
C ARG A 139 -1.38 15.26 -11.14
N GLU A 140 -1.02 16.53 -11.29
CA GLU A 140 -0.23 17.05 -12.41
C GLU A 140 1.15 16.40 -12.50
N ALA A 141 1.85 16.23 -11.38
CA ALA A 141 3.18 15.62 -11.34
C ALA A 141 3.21 14.11 -11.68
N PHE A 142 2.05 13.43 -11.67
CA PHE A 142 1.94 11.98 -11.90
C PHE A 142 0.97 11.60 -13.03
N ASP A 143 0.44 12.59 -13.76
CA ASP A 143 -0.56 12.40 -14.83
C ASP A 143 -1.78 11.56 -14.39
N LEU A 144 -2.30 11.82 -13.17
CA LEU A 144 -3.40 11.08 -12.53
C LEU A 144 -4.78 11.72 -12.70
#